data_AF-A0AAD1ZBF0-F1
#
_entry.id   AF-A0AAD1ZBF0-F1
#
_cell.length_a   1.000
_cell.length_b   1.000
_cell.length_c   1.000
_cell.angle_alpha   90.00
_cell.angle_beta   90.00
_cell.angle_gamma   90.00
#
_symmetry.space_group_name_H-M   'P 1'
#
loop_
_entity.id
_entity.type
_entity.pdbx_description
1 polymer ?
#
loop_
_entity_poly.entity_id
_entity_poly.type
_entity_poly.pdbx_seq_one_letter_code
_entity_poly.pdbx_strand_id
1 'polypeptide(L)'
;MLGTSRKLTKEKKELAQQIYKIEELWKTNPDATLEELEKPGVDDEPQSVALKYEDAYQYQNVFAPLIKLEADYDKMMKESQSKDNSHRFDDASRLTPTEIVPP
;
A
#
# COMPACT_ATOMS: atom_id res chain seq x y z
N MET A 1 37.46 -15.07 -15.20
CA MET A 1 37.34 -13.66 -15.65
C MET A 1 36.01 -13.31 -16.33
N LEU A 2 35.33 -14.20 -17.09
CA LEU A 2 34.06 -13.85 -17.79
C LEU A 2 32.82 -13.61 -16.89
N GLY A 3 32.81 -14.14 -15.65
CA GLY A 3 31.66 -13.99 -14.74
C GLY A 3 31.50 -12.57 -14.19
N THR A 4 32.62 -11.87 -13.96
CA THR A 4 32.63 -10.53 -13.37
C THR A 4 32.17 -9.47 -14.37
N SER A 5 32.60 -9.57 -15.64
CA SER A 5 32.16 -8.64 -16.69
C SER A 5 30.66 -8.66 -16.92
N ARG A 6 30.02 -9.83 -16.81
CA ARG A 6 28.55 -9.96 -16.96
C ARG A 6 27.77 -9.37 -15.78
N LYS A 7 28.34 -9.35 -14.57
CA LYS A 7 27.72 -8.70 -13.41
C LYS A 7 27.79 -7.18 -13.56
N LEU A 8 28.96 -6.66 -13.90
CA LEU A 8 29.19 -5.23 -14.13
C LEU A 8 28.31 -4.66 -15.25
N THR A 9 28.04 -5.44 -16.31
CA THR A 9 27.15 -4.99 -17.39
C THR A 9 25.68 -4.98 -16.98
N LYS A 10 25.25 -5.89 -16.11
CA LYS A 10 23.89 -5.90 -15.56
C LYS A 10 23.69 -4.71 -14.62
N GLU A 11 24.59 -4.52 -13.66
CA GLU A 11 24.55 -3.41 -12.69
C GLU A 11 24.56 -2.04 -13.38
N LYS A 12 25.39 -1.88 -14.43
CA LYS A 12 25.39 -0.65 -15.24
C LYS A 12 24.07 -0.40 -15.97
N LYS A 13 23.46 -1.47 -16.49
CA LYS A 13 22.18 -1.36 -17.21
C LYS A 13 21.05 -0.95 -16.27
N GLU A 14 21.05 -1.51 -15.06
CA GLU A 14 20.10 -1.17 -14.00
C GLU A 14 20.26 0.27 -13.53
N LEU A 15 21.49 0.72 -13.30
CA LEU A 15 21.77 2.12 -12.95
C LEU A 15 21.32 3.10 -14.05
N ALA A 16 21.56 2.77 -15.33
CA ALA A 16 21.11 3.61 -16.44
C ALA A 16 19.58 3.73 -16.51
N GLN A 17 18.86 2.65 -16.18
CA GLN A 17 17.40 2.66 -16.12
C GLN A 17 16.88 3.48 -14.94
N GLN A 18 17.55 3.42 -13.78
CA GLN A 18 17.21 4.25 -12.62
C GLN A 18 17.40 5.75 -12.91
N ILE A 19 18.52 6.12 -13.56
CA ILE A 19 18.78 7.51 -13.95
C ILE A 19 17.68 8.04 -14.88
N TYR A 20 17.29 7.28 -15.91
CA TYR A 20 16.24 7.72 -16.83
C TYR A 20 14.90 7.94 -16.12
N LYS A 21 14.51 7.03 -15.23
CA LYS A 21 13.22 7.15 -14.52
C LYS A 21 13.19 8.34 -13.56
N ILE A 22 14.27 8.63 -12.83
CA ILE A 22 14.29 9.78 -11.90
C ILE A 22 14.29 11.11 -12.67
N GLU A 23 14.97 11.16 -13.82
CA GLU A 23 14.93 12.32 -14.72
C GLU A 23 13.52 12.61 -15.24
N GLU A 24 12.72 11.58 -15.57
CA GLU A 24 11.31 11.76 -15.92
C GLU A 24 10.48 12.26 -14.73
N LEU A 25 10.69 11.70 -13.54
CA LEU A 25 9.96 12.07 -12.32
C LEU A 25 10.20 13.54 -11.93
N TRP A 26 11.44 14.02 -12.09
CA TRP A 26 11.79 15.43 -11.84
C TRP A 26 11.14 16.44 -12.77
N LYS A 27 10.62 16.01 -13.93
CA LYS A 27 9.86 16.91 -14.82
C LYS A 27 8.53 17.32 -14.21
N THR A 28 7.93 16.44 -13.41
CA THR A 28 6.61 16.64 -12.79
C THR A 28 6.68 16.91 -11.30
N ASN A 29 7.69 16.38 -10.62
CA ASN A 29 7.94 16.55 -9.19
C ASN A 29 9.45 16.78 -8.94
N PRO A 30 9.92 18.04 -8.90
CA PRO A 30 11.34 18.36 -8.78
C PRO A 30 11.96 17.95 -7.42
N ASP A 31 11.13 17.69 -6.42
CA ASP A 31 11.57 17.24 -5.08
C ASP A 31 11.59 15.69 -4.94
N ALA A 32 11.36 14.95 -6.03
CA ALA A 32 11.34 13.50 -6.01
C ALA A 32 12.69 12.91 -5.60
N THR A 33 12.68 11.90 -4.73
CA THR A 33 13.90 11.23 -4.26
C THR A 33 14.09 9.87 -4.93
N LEU A 34 15.32 9.34 -4.90
CA LEU A 34 15.62 8.01 -5.44
C LEU A 34 14.80 6.91 -4.74
N GLU A 35 14.41 7.13 -3.49
CA GLU A 35 13.56 6.23 -2.69
C GLU A 35 12.13 6.13 -3.25
N GLU A 36 11.63 7.18 -3.93
CA GLU A 36 10.37 7.13 -4.67
C GLU A 36 10.47 6.28 -5.94
N LEU A 37 11.68 6.17 -6.50
CA LEU A 37 12.01 5.31 -7.64
C LEU A 37 12.21 3.85 -7.24
N GLU A 38 12.75 3.62 -6.04
CA GLU A 38 12.93 2.30 -5.43
C GLU A 38 11.62 1.70 -4.94
N LYS A 39 10.54 2.51 -4.81
CA LYS A 39 9.18 1.98 -4.64
C LYS A 39 8.77 1.29 -5.95
N PRO A 40 8.71 -0.06 -5.99
CA PRO A 40 8.14 -0.73 -7.14
C PRO A 40 6.65 -0.41 -7.15
N GLY A 41 6.18 0.39 -8.11
CA GLY A 41 4.74 0.60 -8.31
C GLY A 41 4.24 2.05 -8.40
N VAL A 42 5.07 3.03 -8.78
CA VAL A 42 4.53 4.37 -9.09
C VAL A 42 3.81 4.40 -10.44
N ASP A 43 4.08 3.48 -11.39
CA ASP A 43 3.33 3.47 -12.67
C ASP A 43 3.29 2.14 -13.45
N ASP A 44 3.69 1.03 -12.84
CA ASP A 44 3.52 -0.30 -13.46
C ASP A 44 2.37 -1.02 -12.77
N GLU A 45 1.32 -1.33 -13.54
CA GLU A 45 0.24 -2.23 -13.16
C GLU A 45 0.85 -3.54 -12.61
N PRO A 46 0.35 -4.09 -11.48
CA PRO A 46 0.98 -5.25 -10.85
C PRO A 46 1.11 -6.39 -11.86
N GLN A 47 2.32 -6.96 -11.92
CA GLN A 47 2.59 -8.07 -12.83
C GLN A 47 1.62 -9.23 -12.57
N SER A 48 1.18 -9.88 -13.64
CA SER A 48 0.27 -11.03 -13.54
C SER A 48 0.93 -12.22 -12.83
N VAL A 49 0.11 -12.99 -12.10
CA VAL A 49 0.56 -14.20 -11.42
C VAL A 49 1.00 -15.28 -12.41
N ALA A 50 2.09 -15.96 -12.09
CA ALA A 50 2.67 -17.02 -12.92
C ALA A 50 2.57 -18.37 -12.19
N LEU A 51 2.57 -19.47 -12.96
CA LEU A 51 2.59 -20.83 -12.41
C LEU A 51 3.94 -21.20 -11.78
N LYS A 52 5.02 -20.53 -12.19
CA LYS A 52 6.39 -20.78 -11.74
C LYS A 52 7.15 -19.45 -11.67
N TYR A 53 8.06 -19.35 -10.70
CA TYR A 53 8.92 -18.21 -10.48
C TYR A 53 10.38 -18.65 -10.59
N GLU A 54 11.24 -17.80 -11.15
CA GLU A 54 12.67 -18.01 -11.31
C GLU A 54 13.39 -18.00 -9.96
N ASP A 55 13.00 -17.08 -9.07
CA ASP A 55 13.53 -16.96 -7.72
C ASP A 55 12.53 -16.25 -6.77
N ALA A 56 12.94 -16.12 -5.50
CA ALA A 56 12.13 -15.47 -4.47
C ALA A 56 11.94 -13.97 -4.72
N TYR A 57 12.87 -13.30 -5.41
CA TYR A 57 12.75 -11.88 -5.73
C TYR A 57 11.64 -11.66 -6.76
N GLN A 58 11.56 -12.52 -7.79
CA GLN A 58 10.46 -12.46 -8.75
C GLN A 58 9.10 -12.68 -8.07
N TYR A 59 9.00 -13.66 -7.16
CA TYR A 59 7.78 -13.89 -6.38
C TYR A 59 7.40 -12.65 -5.56
N GLN A 60 8.36 -12.03 -4.86
CA GLN A 60 8.13 -10.81 -4.09
C GLN A 60 7.64 -9.67 -4.98
N ASN A 61 8.27 -9.46 -6.13
CA ASN A 61 7.91 -8.37 -7.05
C ASN A 61 6.49 -8.52 -7.62
N VAL A 62 5.99 -9.75 -7.75
CA VAL A 62 4.61 -10.04 -8.19
C VAL A 62 3.62 -9.93 -7.02
N PHE A 63 3.88 -10.55 -5.88
CA PHE A 63 2.89 -10.65 -4.79
C PHE A 63 2.89 -9.47 -3.82
N ALA A 64 4.01 -8.80 -3.58
CA ALA A 64 4.05 -7.70 -2.60
C ALA A 64 3.10 -6.55 -2.97
N PRO A 65 3.02 -6.10 -4.24
CA PRO A 65 2.04 -5.08 -4.64
C PRO A 65 0.59 -5.54 -4.47
N LEU A 66 0.28 -6.81 -4.80
CA LEU A 66 -1.06 -7.38 -4.68
C LEU A 66 -1.53 -7.45 -3.22
N ILE A 67 -0.65 -7.91 -2.32
CA ILE A 67 -0.93 -7.98 -0.88
C ILE A 67 -1.17 -6.58 -0.32
N LYS A 68 -0.38 -5.59 -0.77
CA LYS A 68 -0.56 -4.20 -0.34
C LYS A 68 -1.93 -3.66 -0.76
N LEU A 69 -2.36 -3.90 -2.00
CA LEU A 69 -3.68 -3.48 -2.48
C LEU A 69 -4.81 -4.10 -1.65
N GLU A 70 -4.71 -5.38 -1.32
CA GLU A 70 -5.70 -6.06 -0.46
C GLU A 70 -5.71 -5.45 0.95
N ALA A 71 -4.54 -5.21 1.53
CA ALA A 71 -4.42 -4.59 2.86
C ALA A 71 -5.00 -3.17 2.89
N ASP A 72 -4.74 -2.38 1.85
CA ASP A 72 -5.28 -1.03 1.70
C ASP A 72 -6.82 -1.09 1.56
N TYR A 73 -7.35 -2.06 0.80
CA TYR A 73 -8.79 -2.28 0.65
C TYR A 73 -9.48 -2.70 1.95
N ASP A 74 -8.93 -3.69 2.67
CA ASP A 74 -9.45 -4.15 3.96
C ASP A 74 -9.46 -3.01 5.00
N LYS A 75 -8.41 -2.19 5.04
CA LYS A 75 -8.33 -1.01 5.89
C LYS A 75 -9.44 0.00 5.58
N MET A 76 -9.64 0.35 4.31
CA MET A 76 -10.72 1.26 3.90
C MET A 76 -12.11 0.71 4.25
N MET A 77 -12.33 -0.59 4.08
CA MET A 77 -13.59 -1.26 4.42
C MET A 77 -13.87 -1.26 5.92
N LYS A 78 -12.86 -1.49 6.76
CA LYS A 78 -13.01 -1.46 8.23
C LYS A 78 -13.21 -0.05 8.77
N GLU A 79 -12.48 0.92 8.23
CA GLU A 79 -12.60 2.32 8.63
C GLU A 79 -13.96 2.92 8.22
N SER A 80 -14.50 2.53 7.06
CA SER A 80 -15.81 2.98 6.58
C SER A 80 -17.00 2.42 7.38
N GLN A 81 -16.83 1.28 8.06
CA GLN A 81 -17.85 0.68 8.94
C GLN A 81 -17.84 1.24 10.37
N SER A 82 -16.91 2.15 10.71
CA SER A 82 -16.74 2.68 12.07
C SER A 82 -17.70 3.83 12.40
N LYS A 83 -19.01 3.69 12.13
CA LYS A 83 -20.06 4.59 12.66
C LYS A 83 -21.35 3.84 13.01
N ASP A 84 -21.78 4.06 14.25
CA ASP A 84 -23.19 4.05 14.71
C ASP A 84 -23.78 2.81 15.42
N ASN A 85 -23.05 2.15 16.33
CA ASN A 85 -23.68 1.24 17.32
C ASN A 85 -23.38 1.54 18.80
N SER A 86 -22.64 2.61 19.12
CA SER A 86 -22.32 2.94 20.52
C SER A 86 -23.38 3.80 21.22
N HIS A 87 -24.39 4.32 20.51
CA HIS A 87 -25.32 5.32 21.07
C HIS A 87 -26.64 4.77 21.65
N ARG A 88 -26.81 3.44 21.78
CA ARG A 88 -28.10 2.85 22.20
C ARG A 88 -28.18 2.39 23.66
N PHE A 89 -27.17 2.65 24.49
CA PHE A 89 -27.18 2.22 25.90
C PHE A 89 -27.34 3.34 26.94
N ASP A 90 -27.29 4.61 26.54
CA ASP A 90 -27.36 5.73 27.51
C ASP A 90 -28.80 6.22 27.78
N ASP A 91 -29.77 5.93 26.90
CA ASP A 91 -31.11 6.53 26.94
C ASP A 91 -32.13 5.76 27.81
N ALA A 92 -31.79 4.58 28.34
CA ALA A 92 -32.64 3.82 29.26
C ALA A 92 -32.68 4.44 30.68
N SER A 93 -31.84 5.44 30.95
CA SER A 93 -31.71 6.12 32.25
C SER A 93 -32.74 7.23 32.46
N ARG A 94 -33.57 7.55 31.44
CA ARG A 94 -34.51 8.69 31.44
C ARG A 94 -35.96 8.34 31.78
N LEU A 95 -36.25 7.16 32.31
CA LEU A 95 -37.56 6.88 32.90
C LEU A 95 -37.64 7.61 34.25
N THR A 96 -38.15 8.84 34.23
CA THR A 96 -38.51 9.59 35.43
C THR A 96 -39.55 8.79 36.22
N PRO A 97 -39.34 8.51 37.52
CA PRO A 97 -40.41 8.03 38.38
C PRO A 97 -41.54 9.06 38.38
N THR A 98 -42.70 8.64 37.89
CA THR A 98 -43.97 9.35 37.91
C THR A 98 -44.20 9.99 39.28
N GLU A 99 -44.57 11.28 39.28
CA GLU A 99 -44.97 12.02 40.48
C GLU A 99 -45.99 11.22 41.30
N ILE A 100 -45.63 10.89 42.54
CA ILE A 100 -46.59 10.55 43.58
C ILE A 100 -46.94 11.87 44.26
N VAL A 101 -48.13 12.40 43.95
CA VAL A 101 -48.73 13.51 44.71
C VAL A 101 -49.41 12.91 45.96
N PRO A 102 -48.94 13.17 47.18
CA PRO A 102 -49.66 12.77 48.39
C PRO A 102 -50.83 13.75 48.68
N PRO A 103 -51.86 13.31 49.45
CA PRO A 103 -53.16 13.97 49.58
C PRO A 103 -53.14 15.34 50.27
#